data_AF-A0AB37I0P7-F1
#
_entry.id   AF-A0AB37I0P7-F1
#
_cell.length_a   1.000
_cell.length_b   1.000
_cell.length_c   1.000
_cell.angle_alpha   90.00
_cell.angle_beta   90.00
_cell.angle_gamma   90.00
#
_symmetry.space_group_name_H-M   'P 1'
#
loop_
_entity.id
_entity.type
_entity.pdbx_description
1 polymer ?
#
loop_
_entity_poly.entity_id
_entity_poly.type
_entity_poly.pdbx_seq_one_letter_code
_entity_poly.pdbx_strand_id
1 'polypeptide(L)'
;MWTGIDPRIRVVLGGHTHQTYSWTNDKGQLFTQAGSYAAALNELKAGVTGDGALCGISNTTTKIDAKAFDTSLPRIREITDIVSAAVTKADEIGAQVIGQASEAISTPTGNSDVRDVESPMSNMVAQMFREVLGGDDPYFIGVQNPGGTRDSFDSGEITYKEAALALPFANTLMATRLTGAQFKTVLEQQWQRNDKGEIPSRPFLRLGLSSNVSYTYDESRPEGDRITSVFVGDSPLDPERLYTVGSTSFLIAGGDNFREFAKGTGTRDTGRVDLEAWTDWVKTRQTLSPSYVKRGLSLVDAPTEINRNGGTATFNFDVPGGDAKAREGVDFLLGEAAGASPKDPAKVSPALANNGVEVFLGGTSVGSGTVTDGRAKVDVTLPGGCSAPTGTQTLTFKFTPSGTLAHRQVNITGDDSSCTPAPPKPDPTGTPSPAPVRPGLPRTGS
;
A
#
# COMPACT_ATOMS: atom_id res chain seq x y z
N MET A 1 -5.93 -1.77 27.82
CA MET A 1 -6.18 -1.96 29.27
C MET A 1 -4.86 -2.37 29.85
N TRP A 2 -4.29 -1.52 30.69
CA TRP A 2 -2.91 -1.61 31.15
C TRP A 2 -2.76 -2.74 32.18
N THR A 3 -2.27 -3.91 31.75
CA THR A 3 -2.01 -5.06 32.63
C THR A 3 -0.51 -5.14 32.93
N GLY A 4 -0.13 -5.74 34.06
CA GLY A 4 1.28 -5.96 34.40
C GLY A 4 2.07 -4.73 34.85
N ILE A 5 1.41 -3.61 35.19
CA ILE A 5 2.09 -2.43 35.74
C ILE A 5 2.65 -2.77 37.13
N ASP A 6 3.93 -2.48 37.31
CA ASP A 6 4.63 -2.66 38.58
C ASP A 6 3.88 -1.93 39.72
N PRO A 7 3.59 -2.61 40.85
CA PRO A 7 2.82 -2.04 41.94
C PRO A 7 3.51 -0.87 42.64
N ARG A 8 4.78 -0.57 42.35
CA ARG A 8 5.49 0.62 42.85
C ARG A 8 5.16 1.88 42.06
N ILE A 9 4.66 1.74 40.82
CA ILE A 9 4.25 2.88 40.00
C ILE A 9 3.00 3.51 40.60
N ARG A 10 2.96 4.83 40.69
CA ARG A 10 1.82 5.60 41.22
C ARG A 10 1.19 6.52 40.19
N VAL A 11 1.93 6.90 39.15
CA VAL A 11 1.46 7.70 38.03
C VAL A 11 1.99 7.10 36.73
N VAL A 12 1.12 7.00 35.74
CA VAL A 12 1.42 6.63 34.34
C VAL A 12 1.11 7.83 33.47
N LEU A 13 2.17 8.44 32.93
CA LEU A 13 2.09 9.51 31.94
C LEU A 13 2.10 8.89 30.54
N GLY A 14 0.95 8.92 29.88
CA GLY A 14 0.77 8.39 28.54
C GLY A 14 1.23 9.36 27.45
N GLY A 15 1.41 8.81 26.24
CA GLY A 15 1.75 9.53 25.02
C GLY A 15 1.39 8.69 23.78
N HIS A 16 1.90 9.06 22.60
CA HIS A 16 1.77 8.32 21.32
C HIS A 16 0.36 8.24 20.69
N THR A 17 -0.67 7.93 21.47
CA THR A 17 -2.06 7.72 20.98
C THR A 17 -2.87 9.00 20.76
N HIS A 18 -2.30 10.15 21.14
CA HIS A 18 -2.90 11.49 21.05
C HIS A 18 -4.24 11.65 21.80
N GLN A 19 -4.51 10.82 22.79
CA GLN A 19 -5.76 10.86 23.56
C GLN A 19 -5.69 11.83 24.74
N THR A 20 -6.84 12.37 25.13
CA THR A 20 -7.00 13.17 26.35
C THR A 20 -7.76 12.36 27.39
N TYR A 21 -7.10 11.95 28.48
CA TYR A 21 -7.74 11.25 29.59
C TYR A 21 -7.02 11.50 30.92
N SER A 22 -7.75 11.34 32.02
CA SER A 22 -7.22 11.35 33.38
C SER A 22 -8.13 10.50 34.27
N TRP A 23 -7.63 9.40 34.83
CA TRP A 23 -8.41 8.51 35.70
C TRP A 23 -7.48 7.71 36.63
N THR A 24 -8.01 7.24 37.75
CA THR A 24 -7.26 6.44 38.73
C THR A 24 -7.84 5.04 38.78
N ASN A 25 -6.99 4.01 38.79
CA ASN A 25 -7.43 2.63 38.91
C ASN A 25 -7.73 2.23 40.38
N ASP A 26 -8.27 1.03 40.58
CA ASP A 26 -8.60 0.48 41.91
C ASP A 26 -7.38 0.30 42.83
N LYS A 27 -6.16 0.33 42.27
CA LYS A 27 -4.89 0.27 43.02
C LYS A 27 -4.35 1.65 43.40
N GLY A 28 -5.09 2.72 43.13
CA GLY A 28 -4.68 4.09 43.41
C GLY A 28 -3.61 4.65 42.46
N GLN A 29 -3.41 4.02 41.29
CA GLN A 29 -2.47 4.49 40.27
C GLN A 29 -3.19 5.43 39.30
N LEU A 30 -2.64 6.63 39.13
CA LEU A 30 -3.18 7.64 38.21
C LEU A 30 -2.69 7.38 36.79
N PHE A 31 -3.58 7.46 35.80
CA PHE A 31 -3.29 7.39 34.38
C PHE A 31 -3.70 8.69 33.72
N THR A 32 -2.79 9.34 32.99
CA THR A 32 -3.16 10.56 32.28
C THR A 32 -2.34 10.81 31.02
N GLN A 33 -2.98 11.46 30.04
CA GLN A 33 -2.37 11.93 28.80
C GLN A 33 -3.04 13.25 28.37
N ALA A 34 -2.24 14.20 27.91
CA ALA A 34 -2.68 15.56 27.58
C ALA A 34 -2.88 15.78 26.06
N GLY A 35 -3.46 14.80 25.36
CA GLY A 35 -3.72 14.92 23.93
C GLY A 35 -2.45 14.98 23.08
N SER A 36 -2.38 15.96 22.19
CA SER A 36 -1.25 16.20 21.27
C SER A 36 -1.16 17.68 20.89
N TYR A 37 -0.08 18.07 20.21
CA TYR A 37 0.12 19.43 19.69
C TYR A 37 0.04 20.53 20.76
N ALA A 38 0.43 20.19 21.99
CA ALA A 38 0.32 21.06 23.16
C ALA A 38 -1.09 21.63 23.42
N ALA A 39 -2.16 20.99 22.92
CA ALA A 39 -3.54 21.43 23.10
C ALA A 39 -4.05 21.33 24.55
N ALA A 40 -3.33 20.61 25.41
CA ALA A 40 -3.58 20.54 26.83
C ALA A 40 -2.27 20.35 27.62
N LEU A 41 -2.30 20.74 28.89
CA LEU A 41 -1.25 20.53 29.88
C LEU A 41 -1.82 19.78 31.07
N ASN A 42 -1.14 18.71 31.48
CA ASN A 42 -1.41 18.03 32.74
C ASN A 42 -0.53 18.62 33.84
N GLU A 43 -1.17 19.17 34.88
CA GLU A 43 -0.51 19.58 36.11
C GLU A 43 -0.68 18.48 37.17
N LEU A 44 0.41 17.77 37.45
CA LEU A 44 0.46 16.75 38.49
C LEU A 44 0.94 17.34 39.82
N LYS A 45 0.20 17.09 40.89
CA LYS A 45 0.58 17.46 42.25
C LYS A 45 0.67 16.19 43.10
N ALA A 46 1.84 15.95 43.66
CA ALA A 46 2.11 14.82 44.55
C ALA A 46 2.53 15.34 45.93
N GLY A 47 1.83 14.90 46.97
CA GLY A 47 2.18 15.16 48.37
C GLY A 47 3.09 14.06 48.89
N VAL A 48 4.16 14.45 49.59
CA VAL A 48 5.10 13.52 50.22
C VAL A 48 5.27 13.93 51.69
N THR A 49 5.17 12.96 52.61
CA THR A 49 5.40 13.15 54.04
C THR A 49 6.88 13.33 54.36
N GLY A 50 7.20 13.78 55.58
CA GLY A 50 8.60 14.01 56.00
C GLY A 50 9.50 12.77 55.98
N ASP A 51 8.91 11.57 56.05
CA ASP A 51 9.59 10.27 55.93
C ASP A 51 9.62 9.73 54.48
N GLY A 52 9.19 10.53 53.50
CA GLY A 52 9.27 10.19 52.08
C GLY A 52 8.10 9.36 51.53
N ALA A 53 7.05 9.13 52.33
CA ALA A 53 5.87 8.41 51.85
C ALA A 53 4.93 9.32 51.04
N LEU A 54 4.41 8.80 49.93
CA LEU A 54 3.42 9.51 49.13
C LEU A 54 2.08 9.58 49.87
N CYS A 55 1.55 10.79 50.12
CA CYS A 55 0.29 11.01 50.83
C CYS A 55 -0.87 11.57 49.97
N GLY A 56 -0.63 11.78 48.67
CA GLY A 56 -1.69 12.14 47.74
C GLY A 56 -1.16 12.42 46.34
N ILE A 57 -1.98 12.14 45.32
CA ILE A 57 -1.73 12.54 43.93
C ILE A 57 -3.01 13.16 43.39
N SER A 58 -2.89 14.30 42.74
CA SER A 58 -3.95 14.87 41.90
C SER A 58 -3.39 15.28 40.53
N ASN A 59 -4.29 15.36 39.56
CA ASN A 59 -3.99 15.84 38.22
C ASN A 59 -5.06 16.84 37.79
N THR A 60 -4.65 17.93 37.18
CA THR A 60 -5.54 18.86 36.52
C THR A 60 -5.13 18.97 35.07
N THR A 61 -6.05 18.66 34.16
CA THR A 61 -5.84 18.85 32.72
C THR A 61 -6.38 20.21 32.31
N THR A 62 -5.47 21.12 31.98
CA THR A 62 -5.80 22.46 31.48
C THR A 62 -5.72 22.45 29.96
N LYS A 63 -6.84 22.78 29.28
CA LYS A 63 -6.80 23.03 27.84
C LYS A 63 -6.01 24.30 27.57
N ILE A 64 -5.10 24.23 26.62
CA ILE A 64 -4.27 25.37 26.22
C ILE A 64 -4.82 25.89 24.90
N ASP A 65 -5.15 27.18 24.86
CA ASP A 65 -5.33 27.87 23.59
C ASP A 65 -3.96 28.40 23.14
N ALA A 66 -3.36 27.74 22.15
CA ALA A 66 -2.07 28.12 21.61
C ALA A 66 -2.06 29.56 21.03
N LYS A 67 -3.22 30.15 20.74
CA LYS A 67 -3.33 31.54 20.25
C LYS A 67 -3.36 32.58 21.38
N ALA A 68 -3.60 32.16 22.61
CA ALA A 68 -3.70 33.04 23.77
C ALA A 68 -2.38 33.06 24.55
N PHE A 69 -1.41 33.85 24.09
CA PHE A 69 -0.15 34.08 24.82
C PHE A 69 0.11 35.58 25.03
N ASP A 70 0.68 35.92 26.19
CA ASP A 70 0.98 37.29 26.58
C ASP A 70 2.50 37.55 26.47
N THR A 71 2.90 38.26 25.41
CA THR A 71 4.30 38.65 25.16
C THR A 71 4.79 39.79 26.07
N SER A 72 3.93 40.33 26.94
CA SER A 72 4.36 41.22 28.02
C SER A 72 5.14 40.48 29.11
N LEU A 73 4.89 39.18 29.28
CA LEU A 73 5.62 38.34 30.22
C LEU A 73 7.06 38.12 29.74
N PRO A 74 8.10 38.47 30.53
CA PRO A 74 9.50 38.42 30.07
C PRO A 74 9.93 37.03 29.55
N ARG A 75 9.46 35.96 30.19
CA ARG A 75 9.78 34.59 29.77
C ARG A 75 9.14 34.21 28.43
N ILE A 76 7.89 34.61 28.20
CA ILE A 76 7.20 34.34 26.94
C ILE A 76 7.86 35.12 25.80
N ARG A 77 8.29 36.35 26.05
CA ARG A 77 9.07 37.14 25.10
C ARG A 77 10.38 36.47 24.71
N GLU A 78 11.18 36.04 25.70
CA GLU A 78 12.44 35.33 25.47
C GLU A 78 12.23 34.07 24.60
N ILE A 79 11.22 33.26 24.92
CA ILE A 79 10.87 32.06 24.13
C ILE A 79 10.44 32.44 22.71
N THR A 80 9.62 33.49 22.57
CA THR A 80 9.15 33.99 21.28
C THR A 80 10.33 34.44 20.41
N ASP A 81 11.27 35.19 20.97
CA ASP A 81 12.45 35.69 20.24
C ASP A 81 13.32 34.53 19.74
N ILE A 82 13.54 33.50 20.56
CA ILE A 82 14.27 32.28 20.17
C ILE A 82 13.55 31.54 19.03
N VAL A 83 12.25 31.32 19.17
CA VAL A 83 11.44 30.62 18.15
C VAL A 83 11.42 31.42 16.85
N SER A 84 11.22 32.74 16.91
CA SER A 84 11.22 33.61 15.73
C SER A 84 12.56 33.58 15.00
N ALA A 85 13.68 33.68 15.73
CA ALA A 85 15.00 33.59 15.11
C ALA A 85 15.24 32.22 14.42
N ALA A 86 14.81 31.13 15.06
CA ALA A 86 14.90 29.79 14.48
C ALA A 86 14.00 29.63 13.25
N VAL A 87 12.77 30.16 13.28
CA VAL A 87 11.83 30.15 12.14
C VAL A 87 12.39 30.95 10.97
N THR A 88 12.92 32.16 11.20
CA THR A 88 13.57 32.94 10.14
C THR A 88 14.70 32.15 9.49
N LYS A 89 15.54 31.47 10.28
CA LYS A 89 16.62 30.66 9.72
C LYS A 89 16.12 29.45 8.96
N ALA A 90 15.09 28.79 9.47
CA ALA A 90 14.47 27.64 8.83
C ALA A 90 13.77 28.03 7.52
N ASP A 91 13.16 29.21 7.44
CA ASP A 91 12.53 29.71 6.21
C ASP A 91 13.55 30.02 5.12
N GLU A 92 14.73 30.56 5.46
CA GLU A 92 15.83 30.75 4.50
C GLU A 92 16.28 29.43 3.85
N ILE A 93 16.53 28.41 4.67
CA ILE A 93 16.95 27.07 4.20
C ILE A 93 15.79 26.40 3.47
N GLY A 94 14.60 26.50 4.04
CA GLY A 94 13.37 25.89 3.56
C GLY A 94 12.96 26.38 2.18
N ALA A 95 13.24 27.63 1.82
CA ALA A 95 12.92 28.23 0.52
C ALA A 95 13.80 27.72 -0.64
N GLN A 96 14.84 26.94 -0.37
CA GLN A 96 15.68 26.38 -1.43
C GLN A 96 14.88 25.39 -2.27
N VAL A 97 14.77 25.65 -3.58
CA VAL A 97 14.19 24.72 -4.54
C VAL A 97 15.14 23.54 -4.73
N ILE A 98 14.65 22.34 -4.47
CA ILE A 98 15.42 21.09 -4.61
C ILE A 98 14.89 20.20 -5.72
N GLY A 99 13.72 20.48 -6.29
CA GLY A 99 13.17 19.71 -7.40
C GLY A 99 11.95 20.38 -8.02
N GLN A 100 11.26 19.63 -8.88
CA GLN A 100 10.05 20.02 -9.59
C GLN A 100 9.07 18.85 -9.60
N ALA A 101 7.78 19.13 -9.47
CA ALA A 101 6.70 18.17 -9.68
C ALA A 101 5.98 18.52 -11.00
N SER A 102 5.85 17.57 -11.92
CA SER A 102 5.16 17.80 -13.20
C SER A 102 3.66 18.06 -13.03
N GLU A 103 3.08 17.48 -11.98
CA GLU A 103 1.70 17.63 -11.52
C GLU A 103 1.71 17.54 -9.99
N ALA A 104 0.61 17.91 -9.32
CA ALA A 104 0.49 17.68 -7.89
C ALA A 104 0.69 16.19 -7.56
N ILE A 105 1.46 15.90 -6.52
CA ILE A 105 1.72 14.54 -6.03
C ILE A 105 1.16 14.47 -4.62
N SER A 106 0.10 13.70 -4.43
CA SER A 106 -0.68 13.84 -3.20
C SER A 106 -0.77 12.59 -2.34
N THR A 107 -0.87 12.83 -1.04
CA THR A 107 -1.66 11.99 -0.14
C THR A 107 -3.15 12.09 -0.53
N PRO A 108 -4.07 11.29 0.06
CA PRO A 108 -5.44 11.22 -0.44
C PRO A 108 -6.18 12.56 -0.47
N THR A 109 -5.97 13.42 0.53
CA THR A 109 -6.66 14.71 0.67
C THR A 109 -5.70 15.89 0.78
N GLY A 110 -4.46 15.74 0.31
CA GLY A 110 -3.43 16.78 0.43
C GLY A 110 -2.82 16.91 1.83
N ASN A 111 -3.21 16.06 2.78
CA ASN A 111 -2.68 15.99 4.14
C ASN A 111 -2.64 14.53 4.67
N SER A 112 -2.33 14.35 5.95
CA SER A 112 -2.08 13.03 6.56
C SER A 112 -3.26 12.35 7.26
N ASP A 113 -4.46 12.93 7.17
CA ASP A 113 -5.60 12.54 8.01
C ASP A 113 -6.30 11.29 7.48
N VAL A 114 -6.40 11.18 6.16
CA VAL A 114 -6.94 9.99 5.47
C VAL A 114 -5.83 8.97 5.26
N ARG A 115 -6.04 7.76 5.79
CA ARG A 115 -5.02 6.69 5.83
C ARG A 115 -5.49 5.35 5.31
N ASP A 116 -6.76 5.24 4.95
CA ASP A 116 -7.42 4.02 4.54
C ASP A 116 -7.55 3.89 3.01
N VAL A 117 -6.92 4.80 2.25
CA VAL A 117 -6.91 4.79 0.79
C VAL A 117 -5.50 5.01 0.25
N GLU A 118 -5.26 4.48 -0.95
CA GLU A 118 -3.97 4.52 -1.62
C GLU A 118 -3.69 5.93 -2.12
N SER A 119 -2.42 6.31 -2.24
CA SER A 119 -2.07 7.64 -2.75
C SER A 119 -0.77 7.65 -3.56
N PRO A 120 -0.67 8.52 -4.59
CA PRO A 120 0.57 8.72 -5.32
C PRO A 120 1.77 9.03 -4.42
N MET A 121 1.59 9.88 -3.39
CA MET A 121 2.70 10.26 -2.50
C MET A 121 3.19 9.08 -1.64
N SER A 122 2.29 8.29 -1.04
CA SER A 122 2.71 7.12 -0.26
C SER A 122 3.43 6.08 -1.11
N ASN A 123 2.97 5.85 -2.35
CA ASN A 123 3.65 4.98 -3.31
C ASN A 123 5.01 5.54 -3.75
N MET A 124 5.14 6.87 -3.88
CA MET A 124 6.40 7.53 -4.22
C MET A 124 7.44 7.41 -3.12
N VAL A 125 7.04 7.59 -1.86
CA VAL A 125 7.92 7.36 -0.71
C VAL A 125 8.35 5.89 -0.64
N ALA A 126 7.42 4.96 -0.85
CA ALA A 126 7.75 3.54 -0.95
C ALA A 126 8.76 3.27 -2.09
N GLN A 127 8.59 3.94 -3.24
CA GLN A 127 9.54 3.86 -4.35
C GLN A 127 10.93 4.41 -3.98
N MET A 128 11.01 5.50 -3.21
CA MET A 128 12.29 6.01 -2.69
C MET A 128 13.01 4.96 -1.85
N PHE A 129 12.33 4.26 -0.93
CA PHE A 129 12.97 3.18 -0.17
C PHE A 129 13.54 2.09 -1.08
N ARG A 130 12.79 1.69 -2.12
CA ARG A 130 13.28 0.70 -3.08
C ARG A 130 14.54 1.17 -3.80
N GLU A 131 14.59 2.42 -4.23
CA GLU A 131 15.72 2.92 -5.02
C GLU A 131 16.95 3.23 -4.18
N VAL A 132 16.75 3.72 -2.96
CA VAL A 132 17.84 4.07 -2.04
C VAL A 132 18.46 2.83 -1.42
N LEU A 133 17.66 1.79 -1.14
CA LEU A 133 18.10 0.60 -0.40
C LEU A 133 18.24 -0.66 -1.26
N GLY A 134 17.58 -0.73 -2.41
CA GLY A 134 17.45 -1.95 -3.19
C GLY A 134 18.68 -2.35 -4.00
N GLY A 135 19.53 -1.39 -4.37
CA GLY A 135 20.65 -1.65 -5.28
C GLY A 135 20.17 -2.36 -6.56
N ASP A 136 20.81 -3.49 -6.89
CA ASP A 136 20.48 -4.29 -8.08
C ASP A 136 19.45 -5.42 -7.80
N ASP A 137 18.85 -5.51 -6.61
CA ASP A 137 17.87 -6.56 -6.30
C ASP A 137 16.49 -6.22 -6.94
N PRO A 138 16.06 -6.92 -8.01
CA PRO A 138 14.80 -6.61 -8.68
C PRO A 138 13.58 -6.93 -7.79
N TYR A 139 13.77 -7.76 -6.76
CA TYR A 139 12.75 -8.17 -5.81
C TYR A 139 12.76 -7.37 -4.51
N PHE A 140 13.59 -6.33 -4.39
CA PHE A 140 13.52 -5.43 -3.24
C PHE A 140 12.18 -4.70 -3.24
N ILE A 141 11.50 -4.70 -2.10
CA ILE A 141 10.19 -4.08 -1.91
C ILE A 141 10.36 -2.86 -1.00
N GLY A 142 9.95 -1.70 -1.48
CA GLY A 142 9.79 -0.53 -0.63
C GLY A 142 8.36 -0.45 -0.10
N VAL A 143 8.21 -0.13 1.19
CA VAL A 143 6.91 0.01 1.85
C VAL A 143 6.86 1.29 2.64
N GLN A 144 5.71 1.98 2.60
CA GLN A 144 5.44 3.14 3.43
C GLN A 144 4.09 3.01 4.11
N ASN A 145 4.03 3.29 5.42
CA ASN A 145 2.76 3.40 6.13
C ASN A 145 2.12 4.79 5.87
N PRO A 146 0.80 4.87 5.72
CA PRO A 146 0.13 6.13 5.33
C PRO A 146 0.28 7.23 6.37
N GLY A 147 0.43 6.86 7.65
CA GLY A 147 0.69 7.83 8.73
C GLY A 147 2.09 8.45 8.69
N GLY A 148 3.04 7.78 8.05
CA GLY A 148 4.42 8.24 7.88
C GLY A 148 4.56 9.33 6.83
N THR A 149 3.61 9.45 5.90
CA THR A 149 3.56 10.48 4.86
C THR A 149 2.66 11.62 5.31
N ARG A 150 3.20 12.83 5.43
CA ARG A 150 2.55 13.91 6.19
C ARG A 150 1.99 15.03 5.34
N ASP A 151 2.54 15.24 4.16
CA ASP A 151 2.18 16.32 3.25
C ASP A 151 2.35 15.87 1.79
N SER A 152 1.90 16.72 0.89
CA SER A 152 1.87 16.54 -0.54
C SER A 152 2.72 17.61 -1.24
N PHE A 153 2.95 17.43 -2.54
CA PHE A 153 3.55 18.45 -3.41
C PHE A 153 2.51 19.04 -4.35
N ASP A 154 2.56 20.35 -4.50
CA ASP A 154 1.92 21.05 -5.61
C ASP A 154 2.67 20.77 -6.91
N SER A 155 2.05 21.09 -8.05
CA SER A 155 2.76 21.13 -9.33
C SER A 155 3.75 22.30 -9.35
N GLY A 156 4.91 22.11 -9.95
CA GLY A 156 5.96 23.13 -10.03
C GLY A 156 7.05 22.91 -9.01
N GLU A 157 7.63 24.01 -8.50
CA GLU A 157 8.83 23.95 -7.67
C GLU A 157 8.58 23.16 -6.37
N ILE A 158 9.51 22.26 -6.05
CA ILE A 158 9.55 21.58 -4.77
C ILE A 158 10.66 22.21 -3.94
N THR A 159 10.28 22.88 -2.87
CA THR A 159 11.20 23.45 -1.89
C THR A 159 11.67 22.41 -0.86
N TYR A 160 12.81 22.66 -0.22
CA TYR A 160 13.28 21.83 0.88
C TYR A 160 12.25 21.76 2.01
N LYS A 161 11.57 22.87 2.33
CA LYS A 161 10.52 22.90 3.36
C LYS A 161 9.37 21.96 3.04
N GLU A 162 8.89 21.95 1.81
CA GLU A 162 7.80 21.06 1.39
C GLU A 162 8.22 19.59 1.46
N ALA A 163 9.41 19.26 0.95
CA ALA A 163 9.95 17.91 1.05
C ALA A 163 10.13 17.47 2.51
N ALA A 164 10.63 18.36 3.36
CA ALA A 164 10.78 18.12 4.78
C ALA A 164 9.44 17.91 5.48
N LEU A 165 8.40 18.67 5.13
CA LEU A 165 7.06 18.49 5.67
C LEU A 165 6.38 17.21 5.21
N ALA A 166 6.74 16.66 4.05
CA ALA A 166 6.21 15.39 3.56
C ALA A 166 6.71 14.18 4.39
N LEU A 167 7.99 14.19 4.79
CA LEU A 167 8.61 13.20 5.68
C LEU A 167 9.37 13.88 6.83
N PRO A 168 8.66 14.46 7.81
CA PRO A 168 9.24 15.32 8.84
C PRO A 168 9.79 14.54 10.04
N PHE A 169 9.92 13.23 9.92
CA PHE A 169 10.36 12.38 11.00
C PHE A 169 11.88 12.28 11.03
N ALA A 170 12.38 11.71 12.11
CA ALA A 170 13.78 11.35 12.26
C ALA A 170 13.92 9.82 12.36
N ASN A 171 13.10 9.07 11.60
CA ASN A 171 13.26 7.61 11.55
C ASN A 171 14.47 7.28 10.69
N THR A 172 15.14 6.19 10.97
CA THR A 172 16.20 5.70 10.09
C THR A 172 15.63 4.81 8.99
N LEU A 173 16.34 4.74 7.86
CA LEU A 173 16.05 3.79 6.79
C LEU A 173 16.52 2.39 7.21
N MET A 174 15.60 1.44 7.25
CA MET A 174 15.86 0.05 7.61
C MET A 174 15.42 -0.92 6.52
N ALA A 175 16.09 -2.06 6.44
CA ALA A 175 15.68 -3.18 5.61
C ALA A 175 15.65 -4.48 6.43
N THR A 176 14.68 -5.35 6.16
CA THR A 176 14.58 -6.69 6.74
C THR A 176 14.23 -7.73 5.68
N ARG A 177 14.42 -9.02 5.96
CA ARG A 177 14.00 -10.10 5.07
C ARG A 177 12.79 -10.82 5.63
N LEU A 178 11.74 -10.92 4.82
CA LEU A 178 10.51 -11.65 5.12
C LEU A 178 10.35 -12.79 4.12
N THR A 179 9.80 -13.93 4.53
CA THR A 179 9.31 -14.89 3.54
C THR A 179 8.12 -14.30 2.78
N GLY A 180 7.78 -14.81 1.60
CA GLY A 180 6.56 -14.38 0.90
C GLY A 180 5.31 -14.58 1.74
N ALA A 181 5.21 -15.66 2.53
CA ALA A 181 4.10 -15.86 3.46
C ALA A 181 4.02 -14.74 4.51
N GLN A 182 5.16 -14.32 5.08
CA GLN A 182 5.21 -13.19 6.02
C GLN A 182 4.83 -11.87 5.34
N PHE A 183 5.29 -11.63 4.12
CA PHE A 183 4.91 -10.43 3.38
C PHE A 183 3.41 -10.41 3.05
N LYS A 184 2.80 -11.55 2.72
CA LYS A 184 1.33 -11.67 2.62
C LYS A 184 0.66 -11.30 3.95
N THR A 185 1.17 -11.79 5.08
CA THR A 185 0.65 -11.43 6.41
C THR A 185 0.78 -9.92 6.70
N VAL A 186 1.85 -9.25 6.25
CA VAL A 186 1.95 -7.78 6.32
C VAL A 186 0.81 -7.11 5.54
N LEU A 187 0.50 -7.58 4.34
CA LEU A 187 -0.61 -7.03 3.55
C LEU A 187 -1.98 -7.29 4.19
N GLU A 188 -2.17 -8.46 4.84
CA GLU A 188 -3.35 -8.77 5.65
C GLU A 188 -3.47 -7.86 6.89
N GLN A 189 -2.34 -7.45 7.48
CA GLN A 189 -2.31 -6.54 8.62
C GLN A 189 -2.80 -5.12 8.28
N GLN A 190 -3.00 -4.78 7.00
CA GLN A 190 -3.70 -3.55 6.63
C GLN A 190 -5.10 -3.50 7.25
N TRP A 191 -5.76 -4.64 7.46
CA TRP A 191 -6.96 -4.74 8.31
C TRP A 191 -6.54 -4.85 9.77
N GLN A 192 -6.67 -3.74 10.47
CA GLN A 192 -5.98 -3.52 11.71
C GLN A 192 -6.58 -4.29 12.89
N ARG A 193 -5.68 -4.80 13.74
CA ARG A 193 -5.96 -5.36 15.05
C ARG A 193 -4.99 -4.78 16.06
N ASN A 194 -5.51 -4.32 17.20
CA ASN A 194 -4.66 -3.93 18.32
C ASN A 194 -4.05 -5.17 19.01
N ASP A 195 -3.22 -4.97 20.04
CA ASP A 195 -2.53 -6.09 20.73
C ASP A 195 -3.49 -7.09 21.41
N LYS A 196 -4.76 -6.74 21.55
CA LYS A 196 -5.80 -7.61 22.11
C LYS A 196 -6.65 -8.32 21.05
N GLY A 197 -6.37 -8.09 19.77
CA GLY A 197 -7.19 -8.60 18.67
C GLY A 197 -8.49 -7.82 18.44
N GLU A 198 -8.64 -6.62 19.02
CA GLU A 198 -9.81 -5.77 18.79
C GLU A 198 -9.58 -4.84 17.59
N ILE A 199 -10.65 -4.40 16.93
CA ILE A 199 -10.59 -3.42 15.84
C ILE A 199 -10.31 -2.03 16.43
N PRO A 200 -9.19 -1.36 16.09
CA PRO A 200 -8.92 -0.01 16.57
C PRO A 200 -9.76 1.05 15.82
N SER A 201 -9.70 2.30 16.29
CA SER A 201 -10.42 3.43 15.68
C SER A 201 -10.04 3.69 14.21
N ARG A 202 -8.83 3.29 13.81
CA ARG A 202 -8.40 3.21 12.41
C ARG A 202 -8.41 1.74 11.99
N PRO A 203 -9.54 1.20 11.50
CA PRO A 203 -9.71 -0.23 11.24
C PRO A 203 -8.93 -0.71 10.01
N PHE A 204 -8.46 0.21 9.17
CA PHE A 204 -7.67 -0.11 7.99
C PHE A 204 -6.60 0.97 7.74
N LEU A 205 -5.41 0.54 7.35
CA LEU A 205 -4.31 1.41 6.95
C LEU A 205 -3.77 0.92 5.61
N ARG A 206 -3.91 1.75 4.57
CA ARG A 206 -3.44 1.42 3.22
C ARG A 206 -1.95 1.67 3.11
N LEU A 207 -1.16 0.61 2.94
CA LEU A 207 0.27 0.71 2.69
C LEU A 207 0.54 1.28 1.29
N GLY A 208 1.49 2.22 1.20
CA GLY A 208 2.14 2.57 -0.04
C GLY A 208 3.19 1.52 -0.40
N LEU A 209 3.25 1.12 -1.67
CA LEU A 209 4.15 0.07 -2.15
C LEU A 209 4.94 0.55 -3.38
N SER A 210 6.19 0.12 -3.48
CA SER A 210 7.03 0.37 -4.66
C SER A 210 6.44 -0.22 -5.93
N SER A 211 6.85 0.30 -7.10
CA SER A 211 6.22 0.03 -8.40
C SER A 211 6.24 -1.43 -8.86
N ASN A 212 7.08 -2.28 -8.28
CA ASN A 212 7.13 -3.71 -8.57
C ASN A 212 6.06 -4.53 -7.85
N VAL A 213 5.32 -3.99 -6.89
CA VAL A 213 4.34 -4.80 -6.15
C VAL A 213 2.94 -4.53 -6.68
N SER A 214 2.22 -5.61 -7.00
CA SER A 214 0.77 -5.57 -7.21
C SER A 214 0.10 -6.66 -6.39
N TYR A 215 -1.08 -6.40 -5.88
CA TYR A 215 -1.87 -7.39 -5.16
C TYR A 215 -3.36 -7.20 -5.42
N THR A 216 -4.11 -8.28 -5.30
CA THR A 216 -5.57 -8.25 -5.28
C THR A 216 -6.08 -8.70 -3.92
N TYR A 217 -7.26 -8.20 -3.55
CA TYR A 217 -7.92 -8.60 -2.32
C TYR A 217 -9.42 -8.77 -2.50
N ASP A 218 -10.01 -9.57 -1.62
CA ASP A 218 -11.44 -9.75 -1.47
C ASP A 218 -11.77 -9.66 0.02
N GLU A 219 -12.34 -8.52 0.43
CA GLU A 219 -12.62 -8.26 1.84
C GLU A 219 -13.79 -9.10 2.39
N SER A 220 -14.60 -9.71 1.51
CA SER A 220 -15.67 -10.63 1.92
C SER A 220 -15.13 -11.95 2.49
N ARG A 221 -13.87 -12.28 2.19
CA ARG A 221 -13.19 -13.46 2.72
C ARG A 221 -12.85 -13.30 4.20
N PRO A 222 -12.70 -14.42 4.93
CA PRO A 222 -12.24 -14.39 6.32
C PRO A 222 -10.93 -13.62 6.49
N GLU A 223 -10.77 -13.00 7.67
CA GLU A 223 -9.52 -12.33 8.05
C GLU A 223 -8.31 -13.28 7.94
N GLY A 224 -7.21 -12.79 7.36
CA GLY A 224 -6.02 -13.59 7.08
C GLY A 224 -6.05 -14.30 5.72
N ASP A 225 -7.17 -14.23 5.01
CA ASP A 225 -7.35 -14.78 3.67
C ASP A 225 -7.98 -13.78 2.69
N ARG A 226 -7.86 -12.48 2.97
CA ARG A 226 -8.39 -11.41 2.10
C ARG A 226 -7.47 -11.13 0.92
N ILE A 227 -6.17 -11.28 1.07
CA ILE A 227 -5.18 -11.10 0.00
C ILE A 227 -5.23 -12.33 -0.91
N THR A 228 -5.73 -12.13 -2.13
CA THR A 228 -6.03 -13.20 -3.08
C THR A 228 -4.95 -13.43 -4.13
N SER A 229 -4.06 -12.46 -4.33
CA SER A 229 -2.92 -12.54 -5.24
C SER A 229 -1.87 -11.50 -4.83
N VAL A 230 -0.59 -11.83 -4.95
CA VAL A 230 0.53 -10.89 -4.77
C VAL A 230 1.58 -11.19 -5.82
N PHE A 231 2.05 -10.16 -6.50
CA PHE A 231 3.10 -10.23 -7.51
C PHE A 231 4.21 -9.24 -7.17
N VAL A 232 5.46 -9.67 -7.38
CA VAL A 232 6.65 -8.84 -7.23
C VAL A 232 7.41 -8.89 -8.56
N GLY A 233 7.40 -7.78 -9.30
CA GLY A 233 7.65 -7.77 -10.73
C GLY A 233 6.55 -8.54 -11.46
N ASP A 234 6.94 -9.34 -12.44
CA ASP A 234 6.01 -10.16 -13.23
C ASP A 234 5.81 -11.57 -12.66
N SER A 235 6.38 -11.84 -11.47
CA SER A 235 6.34 -13.16 -10.82
C SER A 235 5.35 -13.18 -9.65
N PRO A 236 4.57 -14.26 -9.50
CA PRO A 236 3.77 -14.47 -8.30
C PRO A 236 4.68 -14.56 -7.07
N LEU A 237 4.18 -14.11 -5.93
CA LEU A 237 4.88 -14.20 -4.67
C LEU A 237 5.08 -15.68 -4.27
N ASP A 238 6.33 -16.09 -4.11
CA ASP A 238 6.68 -17.42 -3.60
C ASP A 238 6.62 -17.38 -2.06
N PRO A 239 5.77 -18.20 -1.41
CA PRO A 239 5.59 -18.15 0.04
C PRO A 239 6.85 -18.49 0.84
N GLU A 240 7.79 -19.26 0.28
CA GLU A 240 9.00 -19.73 0.96
C GLU A 240 10.21 -18.85 0.65
N ARG A 241 10.20 -18.13 -0.48
CA ARG A 241 11.29 -17.21 -0.84
C ARG A 241 11.41 -16.06 0.15
N LEU A 242 12.65 -15.71 0.49
CA LEU A 242 12.96 -14.47 1.22
C LEU A 242 12.97 -13.26 0.28
N TYR A 243 12.20 -12.24 0.63
CA TYR A 243 12.16 -10.92 -0.01
C TYR A 243 12.76 -9.90 0.93
N THR A 244 13.63 -9.03 0.41
CA THR A 244 14.14 -7.89 1.17
C THR A 244 13.13 -6.75 1.10
N VAL A 245 12.72 -6.24 2.26
CA VAL A 245 11.74 -5.16 2.38
C VAL A 245 12.36 -3.97 3.12
N GLY A 246 12.29 -2.79 2.51
CA GLY A 246 12.79 -1.53 3.04
C GLY A 246 11.69 -0.57 3.46
N SER A 247 11.86 0.08 4.61
CA SER A 247 10.96 1.11 5.12
C SER A 247 11.65 1.96 6.21
N THR A 248 10.88 2.78 6.92
CA THR A 248 11.33 3.45 8.15
C THR A 248 11.55 2.45 9.29
N SER A 249 12.43 2.79 10.23
CA SER A 249 12.68 2.01 11.44
C SER A 249 11.42 1.77 12.27
N PHE A 250 10.51 2.75 12.31
CA PHE A 250 9.20 2.62 12.95
C PHE A 250 8.39 1.44 12.38
N LEU A 251 8.25 1.36 11.05
CA LEU A 251 7.43 0.31 10.44
C LEU A 251 8.13 -1.05 10.51
N ILE A 252 9.44 -1.09 10.27
CA ILE A 252 10.25 -2.33 10.37
C ILE A 252 10.22 -2.91 11.79
N ALA A 253 10.14 -2.07 12.83
CA ALA A 253 9.98 -2.50 14.22
C ALA A 253 8.56 -2.97 14.58
N GLY A 254 7.62 -2.99 13.62
CA GLY A 254 6.24 -3.44 13.82
C GLY A 254 5.26 -2.34 14.21
N GLY A 255 5.61 -1.07 13.97
CA GLY A 255 4.73 0.08 14.15
C GLY A 255 3.40 -0.05 13.39
N ASP A 256 2.40 0.76 13.78
CA ASP A 256 1.05 0.75 13.17
C ASP A 256 0.41 -0.66 13.10
N ASN A 257 0.66 -1.49 14.11
CA ASN A 257 0.19 -2.88 14.20
C ASN A 257 0.70 -3.83 13.10
N PHE A 258 1.66 -3.42 12.26
CA PHE A 258 2.28 -4.27 11.24
C PHE A 258 3.36 -5.17 11.85
N ARG A 259 2.99 -5.92 12.90
CA ARG A 259 3.89 -6.70 13.77
C ARG A 259 4.70 -7.77 13.03
N GLU A 260 4.26 -8.16 11.83
CA GLU A 260 4.98 -9.18 11.07
C GLU A 260 6.35 -8.69 10.57
N PHE A 261 6.51 -7.38 10.34
CA PHE A 261 7.82 -6.81 9.99
C PHE A 261 8.89 -7.09 11.04
N ALA A 262 8.53 -7.02 12.33
CA ALA A 262 9.46 -7.24 13.44
C ALA A 262 9.95 -8.70 13.54
N LYS A 263 9.32 -9.63 12.82
CA LYS A 263 9.74 -11.05 12.74
C LYS A 263 10.69 -11.34 11.58
N GLY A 264 11.05 -10.32 10.80
CA GLY A 264 12.00 -10.47 9.71
C GLY A 264 13.42 -10.79 10.19
N THR A 265 14.23 -11.32 9.28
CA THR A 265 15.59 -11.77 9.56
C THR A 265 16.63 -10.90 8.87
N GLY A 266 17.84 -10.87 9.43
CA GLY A 266 18.95 -10.10 8.85
C GLY A 266 18.65 -8.60 8.73
N THR A 267 17.85 -8.07 9.66
CA THR A 267 17.45 -6.67 9.74
C THR A 267 18.68 -5.76 9.85
N ARG A 268 18.71 -4.69 9.05
CA ARG A 268 19.81 -3.72 9.00
C ARG A 268 19.26 -2.31 9.09
N ASP A 269 19.92 -1.50 9.90
CA ASP A 269 19.74 -0.06 9.94
C ASP A 269 20.88 0.60 9.16
N THR A 270 20.54 1.51 8.25
CA THR A 270 21.53 2.30 7.50
C THR A 270 22.13 3.44 8.32
N GLY A 271 21.47 3.85 9.41
CA GLY A 271 21.79 5.05 10.18
C GLY A 271 21.38 6.35 9.50
N ARG A 272 20.90 6.30 8.24
CA ARG A 272 20.47 7.47 7.48
C ARG A 272 19.02 7.80 7.83
N VAL A 273 18.77 9.06 8.13
CA VAL A 273 17.44 9.55 8.51
C VAL A 273 16.55 9.71 7.27
N ASP A 274 15.25 9.42 7.41
CA ASP A 274 14.24 9.49 6.35
C ASP A 274 14.11 10.89 5.74
N LEU A 275 14.13 11.94 6.56
CA LEU A 275 14.17 13.34 6.10
C LEU A 275 15.34 13.61 5.12
N GLU A 276 16.56 13.23 5.50
CA GLU A 276 17.76 13.43 4.69
C GLU A 276 17.70 12.57 3.42
N ALA A 277 17.37 11.28 3.56
CA ALA A 277 17.26 10.38 2.43
C ALA A 277 16.22 10.84 1.40
N TRP A 278 15.09 11.35 1.87
CA TRP A 278 14.02 11.86 1.03
C TRP A 278 14.41 13.14 0.30
N THR A 279 14.91 14.14 1.00
CA THR A 279 15.28 15.43 0.39
C THR A 279 16.41 15.27 -0.63
N ASP A 280 17.40 14.41 -0.35
CA ASP A 280 18.44 14.05 -1.31
C ASP A 280 17.90 13.27 -2.51
N TRP A 281 16.94 12.37 -2.30
CA TRP A 281 16.31 11.62 -3.38
C TRP A 281 15.51 12.54 -4.32
N VAL A 282 14.72 13.47 -3.77
CA VAL A 282 14.02 14.52 -4.54
C VAL A 282 15.04 15.32 -5.36
N LYS A 283 16.13 15.77 -4.71
CA LYS A 283 17.21 16.53 -5.36
C LYS A 283 17.90 15.77 -6.50
N THR A 284 18.11 14.47 -6.32
CA THR A 284 18.74 13.62 -7.32
C THR A 284 17.81 13.37 -8.51
N ARG A 285 16.50 13.22 -8.27
CA ARG A 285 15.50 13.00 -9.32
C ARG A 285 15.24 14.23 -10.18
N GLN A 286 15.43 15.42 -9.63
CA GLN A 286 15.15 16.73 -10.24
C GLN A 286 13.68 16.96 -10.57
N THR A 287 13.05 16.08 -11.36
CA THR A 287 11.63 16.12 -11.71
C THR A 287 10.92 14.85 -11.23
N LEU A 288 9.82 15.04 -10.50
CA LEU A 288 8.93 13.99 -10.02
C LEU A 288 7.57 14.09 -10.72
N SER A 289 6.91 12.96 -10.89
CA SER A 289 5.57 12.87 -11.48
C SER A 289 4.72 11.92 -10.65
N PRO A 290 3.43 12.19 -10.45
CA PRO A 290 2.55 11.23 -9.80
C PRO A 290 2.43 9.97 -10.66
N SER A 291 2.37 8.82 -10.00
CA SER A 291 2.02 7.55 -10.67
C SER A 291 0.57 7.23 -10.37
N TYR A 292 -0.22 7.07 -11.43
CA TYR A 292 -1.62 6.65 -11.34
C TYR A 292 -1.79 5.12 -11.40
N VAL A 293 -0.68 4.36 -11.42
CA VAL A 293 -0.70 2.90 -11.32
C VAL A 293 -1.00 2.53 -9.86
N LYS A 294 -2.12 1.87 -9.58
CA LYS A 294 -2.41 1.34 -8.23
C LYS A 294 -1.60 0.08 -7.93
N ARG A 295 -1.49 -0.24 -6.65
CA ARG A 295 -0.80 -1.43 -6.13
C ARG A 295 -1.80 -2.47 -5.63
N GLY A 296 -2.93 -2.04 -5.05
CA GLY A 296 -3.96 -2.94 -4.50
C GLY A 296 -5.32 -2.80 -5.17
N LEU A 297 -5.89 -3.88 -5.72
CA LEU A 297 -7.23 -3.85 -6.30
C LEU A 297 -8.19 -4.82 -5.59
N SER A 298 -9.42 -4.35 -5.37
CA SER A 298 -10.52 -5.19 -4.91
C SER A 298 -11.03 -6.04 -6.09
N LEU A 299 -10.85 -7.36 -5.98
CA LEU A 299 -11.28 -8.36 -6.96
C LEU A 299 -12.05 -9.45 -6.21
N VAL A 300 -13.38 -9.41 -6.34
CA VAL A 300 -14.32 -10.20 -5.51
C VAL A 300 -14.78 -11.45 -6.24
N ASP A 301 -14.94 -12.55 -5.50
CA ASP A 301 -15.47 -13.84 -5.99
C ASP A 301 -14.76 -14.34 -7.26
N ALA A 302 -13.46 -14.04 -7.40
CA ALA A 302 -12.72 -14.32 -8.61
C ALA A 302 -12.57 -15.82 -8.86
N PRO A 303 -12.95 -16.31 -10.07
CA PRO A 303 -12.71 -17.69 -10.47
C PRO A 303 -11.26 -18.12 -10.23
N THR A 304 -11.08 -19.34 -9.75
CA THR A 304 -9.78 -20.01 -9.60
C THR A 304 -9.54 -21.05 -10.68
N GLU A 305 -10.57 -21.43 -11.44
CA GLU A 305 -10.50 -22.41 -12.51
C GLU A 305 -11.28 -21.93 -13.74
N ILE A 306 -10.76 -22.22 -14.94
CA ILE A 306 -11.42 -21.96 -16.22
C ILE A 306 -11.32 -23.21 -17.09
N ASN A 307 -12.46 -23.70 -17.60
CA ASN A 307 -12.48 -24.85 -18.50
C ASN A 307 -12.28 -24.39 -19.96
N ARG A 308 -11.24 -24.89 -20.64
CA ARG A 308 -10.93 -24.53 -22.03
C ARG A 308 -11.82 -25.20 -23.10
N ASN A 309 -12.57 -26.25 -22.75
CA ASN A 309 -13.54 -26.89 -23.67
C ASN A 309 -14.86 -26.11 -23.79
N GLY A 310 -15.04 -25.05 -23.01
CA GLY A 310 -16.19 -24.16 -23.10
C GLY A 310 -16.49 -23.48 -21.77
N GLY A 311 -16.90 -22.22 -21.85
CA GLY A 311 -17.27 -21.40 -20.71
C GLY A 311 -16.66 -20.00 -20.76
N THR A 312 -17.35 -19.06 -20.13
CA THR A 312 -16.84 -17.71 -19.88
C THR A 312 -16.61 -17.60 -18.38
N ALA A 313 -15.42 -17.14 -17.99
CA ALA A 313 -15.11 -16.85 -16.60
C ALA A 313 -15.23 -15.34 -16.37
N THR A 314 -16.11 -14.94 -15.45
CA THR A 314 -16.33 -13.53 -15.13
C THR A 314 -15.48 -13.11 -13.94
N PHE A 315 -14.77 -12.00 -14.07
CA PHE A 315 -13.99 -11.35 -13.01
C PHE A 315 -14.63 -10.00 -12.66
N ASN A 316 -14.82 -9.75 -11.36
CA ASN A 316 -15.47 -8.54 -10.86
C ASN A 316 -14.49 -7.72 -10.03
N PHE A 317 -14.01 -6.62 -10.58
CA PHE A 317 -13.32 -5.59 -9.81
C PHE A 317 -14.36 -4.66 -9.24
N ASP A 318 -14.45 -4.63 -7.91
CA ASP A 318 -15.56 -3.98 -7.24
C ASP A 318 -15.08 -2.89 -6.29
N VAL A 319 -15.94 -1.92 -5.98
CA VAL A 319 -15.70 -0.95 -4.92
C VAL A 319 -16.46 -1.43 -3.68
N PRO A 320 -15.78 -1.97 -2.64
CA PRO A 320 -16.45 -2.52 -1.47
C PRO A 320 -17.30 -1.45 -0.77
N GLY A 321 -18.55 -1.80 -0.47
CA GLY A 321 -19.52 -0.92 0.21
C GLY A 321 -19.82 -1.34 1.65
N GLY A 322 -20.75 -0.62 2.30
CA GLY A 322 -21.24 -0.95 3.64
C GLY A 322 -20.15 -0.87 4.72
N ASP A 323 -19.97 -1.96 5.47
CA ASP A 323 -19.01 -2.04 6.58
C ASP A 323 -17.56 -2.34 6.15
N ALA A 324 -17.30 -2.50 4.84
CA ALA A 324 -15.96 -2.72 4.30
C ALA A 324 -14.99 -1.60 4.71
N LYS A 325 -13.75 -1.98 5.04
CA LYS A 325 -12.71 -1.06 5.48
C LYS A 325 -11.80 -0.64 4.33
N ALA A 326 -11.57 -1.52 3.36
CA ALA A 326 -10.81 -1.24 2.14
C ALA A 326 -11.75 -0.77 1.02
N ARG A 327 -12.16 0.50 1.09
CA ARG A 327 -13.25 1.08 0.28
C ARG A 327 -12.90 1.45 -1.17
N GLU A 328 -11.77 1.00 -1.71
CA GLU A 328 -11.30 1.40 -3.03
C GLU A 328 -11.52 0.33 -4.10
N GLY A 329 -11.90 0.79 -5.30
CA GLY A 329 -11.87 -0.03 -6.53
C GLY A 329 -10.59 0.21 -7.33
N VAL A 330 -10.74 0.26 -8.66
CA VAL A 330 -9.61 0.34 -9.60
C VAL A 330 -9.03 1.74 -9.79
N ASP A 331 -9.76 2.76 -9.35
CA ASP A 331 -9.33 4.16 -9.37
C ASP A 331 -8.84 4.61 -7.99
N PHE A 332 -7.95 5.59 -7.95
CA PHE A 332 -7.57 6.22 -6.68
C PHE A 332 -8.75 7.02 -6.12
N LEU A 333 -9.03 6.87 -4.83
CA LEU A 333 -10.02 7.69 -4.14
C LEU A 333 -9.34 8.94 -3.54
N LEU A 334 -9.01 9.89 -4.40
CA LEU A 334 -8.45 11.18 -3.99
C LEU A 334 -9.57 12.18 -3.70
N GLY A 335 -9.33 13.09 -2.76
CA GLY A 335 -10.24 14.18 -2.44
C GLY A 335 -10.41 15.16 -3.61
N GLU A 336 -11.34 16.09 -3.48
CA GLU A 336 -11.41 17.20 -4.42
C GLU A 336 -10.27 18.18 -4.16
N ALA A 337 -9.74 18.76 -5.24
CA ALA A 337 -8.77 19.83 -5.17
C ALA A 337 -9.44 21.10 -4.61
N ALA A 338 -9.54 21.23 -3.28
CA ALA A 338 -10.10 22.42 -2.63
C ALA A 338 -9.01 23.44 -2.29
N GLY A 339 -8.53 24.18 -3.29
CA GLY A 339 -7.65 25.34 -3.14
C GLY A 339 -8.39 26.59 -3.62
N ALA A 340 -8.59 27.58 -2.74
CA ALA A 340 -9.44 28.75 -3.03
C ALA A 340 -8.71 29.86 -3.82
N SER A 341 -7.43 29.68 -4.18
CA SER A 341 -6.62 30.71 -4.83
C SER A 341 -5.58 30.12 -5.78
N PRO A 342 -5.27 30.76 -6.92
CA PRO A 342 -4.15 30.38 -7.80
C PRO A 342 -2.77 30.37 -7.14
N LYS A 343 -2.64 30.91 -5.91
CA LYS A 343 -1.42 30.91 -5.10
C LYS A 343 -1.35 29.79 -4.06
N ASP A 344 -2.41 28.97 -3.98
CA ASP A 344 -2.56 27.84 -3.05
C ASP A 344 -3.44 26.79 -3.75
N PRO A 345 -2.94 26.17 -4.85
CA PRO A 345 -3.64 25.06 -5.47
C PRO A 345 -3.76 23.93 -4.44
N ALA A 346 -4.83 23.15 -4.52
CA ALA A 346 -4.91 22.00 -3.64
C ALA A 346 -3.79 21.03 -3.98
N LYS A 347 -3.04 20.62 -2.96
CA LYS A 347 -2.01 19.58 -3.05
C LYS A 347 -2.59 18.18 -3.30
N VAL A 348 -3.61 18.06 -4.14
CA VAL A 348 -4.32 16.83 -4.49
C VAL A 348 -4.06 16.53 -5.96
N SER A 349 -3.51 15.35 -6.26
CA SER A 349 -3.24 14.92 -7.62
C SER A 349 -4.55 14.89 -8.43
N PRO A 350 -4.52 15.26 -9.71
CA PRO A 350 -5.66 15.09 -10.60
C PRO A 350 -6.23 13.67 -10.51
N ALA A 351 -7.56 13.55 -10.40
CA ALA A 351 -8.19 12.24 -10.46
C ALA A 351 -8.06 11.67 -11.87
N LEU A 352 -7.54 10.44 -11.98
CA LEU A 352 -7.48 9.70 -13.24
C LEU A 352 -8.40 8.48 -13.15
N ALA A 353 -9.61 8.61 -13.69
CA ALA A 353 -10.54 7.49 -13.78
C ALA A 353 -10.15 6.56 -14.94
N ASN A 354 -10.08 5.27 -14.66
CA ASN A 354 -10.00 4.27 -15.71
C ASN A 354 -11.34 4.17 -16.44
N ASN A 355 -11.28 3.87 -17.74
CA ASN A 355 -12.47 3.69 -18.59
C ASN A 355 -12.53 2.32 -19.24
N GLY A 356 -11.45 1.53 -19.18
CA GLY A 356 -11.40 0.21 -19.78
C GLY A 356 -10.37 -0.70 -19.13
N VAL A 357 -10.55 -1.99 -19.34
CA VAL A 357 -9.63 -3.05 -18.94
C VAL A 357 -9.52 -4.08 -20.06
N GLU A 358 -8.30 -4.51 -20.33
CA GLU A 358 -7.99 -5.61 -21.24
C GLU A 358 -7.34 -6.75 -20.46
N VAL A 359 -7.67 -8.00 -20.80
CA VAL A 359 -7.17 -9.20 -20.12
C VAL A 359 -6.30 -10.00 -21.07
N PHE A 360 -5.13 -10.39 -20.59
CA PHE A 360 -4.16 -11.16 -21.34
C PHE A 360 -3.85 -12.48 -20.67
N LEU A 361 -3.72 -13.52 -21.48
CA LEU A 361 -3.09 -14.78 -21.12
C LEU A 361 -1.78 -14.87 -21.89
N GLY A 362 -0.65 -14.65 -21.19
CA GLY A 362 0.63 -14.40 -21.86
C GLY A 362 0.54 -13.15 -22.73
N GLY A 363 0.80 -13.27 -24.03
CA GLY A 363 0.69 -12.17 -24.99
C GLY A 363 -0.67 -12.08 -25.71
N THR A 364 -1.62 -12.98 -25.41
CA THR A 364 -2.89 -13.07 -26.15
C THR A 364 -4.01 -12.40 -25.38
N SER A 365 -4.72 -11.48 -26.02
CA SER A 365 -5.94 -10.88 -25.47
C SER A 365 -7.07 -11.92 -25.39
N VAL A 366 -7.65 -12.08 -24.21
CA VAL A 366 -8.69 -13.10 -23.89
C VAL A 366 -9.95 -12.51 -23.28
N GLY A 367 -10.04 -11.19 -23.20
CA GLY A 367 -11.22 -10.50 -22.69
C GLY A 367 -10.99 -9.00 -22.56
N SER A 368 -12.09 -8.26 -22.45
CA SER A 368 -12.08 -6.83 -22.21
C SER A 368 -13.35 -6.40 -21.47
N GLY A 369 -13.29 -5.29 -20.75
CA GLY A 369 -14.44 -4.71 -20.06
C GLY A 369 -14.34 -3.18 -19.98
N THR A 370 -15.47 -2.56 -19.68
CA THR A 370 -15.55 -1.12 -19.38
C THR A 370 -15.39 -0.91 -17.89
N VAL A 371 -14.73 0.18 -17.51
CA VAL A 371 -14.68 0.65 -16.12
C VAL A 371 -15.70 1.77 -15.95
N THR A 372 -16.54 1.64 -14.92
CA THR A 372 -17.53 2.66 -14.54
C THR A 372 -17.50 2.82 -13.03
N ASP A 373 -17.35 4.06 -12.53
CA ASP A 373 -17.31 4.39 -11.10
C ASP A 373 -16.32 3.52 -10.30
N GLY A 374 -15.11 3.29 -10.85
CA GLY A 374 -14.07 2.47 -10.23
C GLY A 374 -14.37 0.96 -10.18
N ARG A 375 -15.43 0.49 -10.84
CA ARG A 375 -15.81 -0.92 -10.96
C ARG A 375 -15.59 -1.42 -12.38
N ALA A 376 -15.26 -2.70 -12.53
CA ALA A 376 -15.15 -3.36 -13.81
C ALA A 376 -15.67 -4.79 -13.73
N LYS A 377 -16.46 -5.20 -14.73
CA LYS A 377 -16.83 -6.58 -14.95
C LYS A 377 -16.18 -7.05 -16.23
N VAL A 378 -15.45 -8.16 -16.17
CA VAL A 378 -14.68 -8.65 -17.31
C VAL A 378 -14.97 -10.12 -17.55
N ASP A 379 -15.49 -10.40 -18.73
CA ASP A 379 -15.75 -11.76 -19.19
C ASP A 379 -14.53 -12.25 -19.97
N VAL A 380 -13.87 -13.28 -19.43
CA VAL A 380 -12.71 -13.94 -20.03
C VAL A 380 -13.18 -15.16 -20.80
N THR A 381 -12.83 -15.19 -22.08
CA THR A 381 -13.09 -16.32 -22.98
C THR A 381 -11.76 -16.79 -23.54
N LEU A 382 -11.37 -18.01 -23.20
CA LEU A 382 -10.14 -18.60 -23.71
C LEU A 382 -10.26 -18.85 -25.23
N PRO A 383 -9.16 -18.79 -26.00
CA PRO A 383 -9.18 -19.17 -27.40
C PRO A 383 -9.73 -20.60 -27.52
N GLY A 384 -10.77 -20.80 -28.33
CA GLY A 384 -11.40 -22.12 -28.47
C GLY A 384 -10.42 -23.16 -29.06
N GLY A 385 -10.44 -24.38 -28.51
CA GLY A 385 -9.62 -25.50 -28.98
C GLY A 385 -8.26 -25.64 -28.27
N CYS A 386 -7.48 -26.62 -28.73
CA CYS A 386 -6.24 -27.10 -28.11
C CYS A 386 -5.09 -26.09 -27.97
N SER A 387 -5.30 -24.82 -28.36
CA SER A 387 -4.29 -23.75 -28.29
C SER A 387 -4.19 -23.11 -26.91
N ALA A 388 -5.21 -23.22 -26.06
CA ALA A 388 -5.16 -22.73 -24.69
C ALA A 388 -4.30 -23.69 -23.82
N PRO A 389 -3.28 -23.16 -23.10
CA PRO A 389 -2.45 -23.97 -22.22
C PRO A 389 -3.26 -24.51 -21.03
N THR A 390 -2.91 -25.70 -20.55
CA THR A 390 -3.49 -26.30 -19.33
C THR A 390 -2.63 -26.02 -18.10
N GLY A 391 -3.20 -26.27 -16.92
CA GLY A 391 -2.55 -26.09 -15.62
C GLY A 391 -2.60 -24.66 -15.12
N THR A 392 -1.75 -24.32 -14.15
CA THR A 392 -1.72 -22.98 -13.54
C THR A 392 -1.19 -21.95 -14.54
N GLN A 393 -2.02 -20.96 -14.82
CA GLN A 393 -1.72 -19.84 -15.72
C GLN A 393 -1.99 -18.51 -15.02
N THR A 394 -1.34 -17.45 -15.49
CA THR A 394 -1.55 -16.09 -14.98
C THR A 394 -2.34 -15.27 -16.00
N LEU A 395 -3.49 -14.76 -15.57
CA LEU A 395 -4.21 -13.70 -16.28
C LEU A 395 -3.67 -12.33 -15.83
N THR A 396 -3.43 -11.45 -16.80
CA THR A 396 -2.99 -10.07 -16.57
C THR A 396 -4.09 -9.11 -17.00
N PHE A 397 -4.60 -8.32 -16.07
CA PHE A 397 -5.61 -7.30 -16.29
C PHE A 397 -4.93 -5.94 -16.37
N LYS A 398 -5.06 -5.25 -17.50
CA LYS A 398 -4.45 -3.94 -17.74
C LYS A 398 -5.52 -2.87 -17.85
N PHE A 399 -5.52 -1.94 -16.90
CA PHE A 399 -6.47 -0.84 -16.84
C PHE A 399 -5.95 0.39 -17.60
N THR A 400 -6.86 1.05 -18.31
CA THR A 400 -6.57 2.25 -19.13
C THR A 400 -7.38 3.44 -18.61
N PRO A 401 -6.80 4.65 -18.52
CA PRO A 401 -5.46 5.02 -18.96
C PRO A 401 -4.36 4.88 -17.89
N SER A 402 -4.69 4.45 -16.67
CA SER A 402 -3.71 4.45 -15.57
C SER A 402 -2.50 3.54 -15.80
N GLY A 403 -2.65 2.50 -16.62
CA GLY A 403 -1.64 1.45 -16.76
C GLY A 403 -1.57 0.50 -15.56
N THR A 404 -2.53 0.57 -14.62
CA THR A 404 -2.61 -0.35 -13.48
C THR A 404 -2.68 -1.79 -13.96
N LEU A 405 -1.87 -2.66 -13.36
CA LEU A 405 -1.89 -4.10 -13.61
C LEU A 405 -2.44 -4.83 -12.39
N ALA A 406 -3.31 -5.80 -12.64
CA ALA A 406 -3.66 -6.84 -11.67
C ALA A 406 -3.38 -8.21 -12.28
N HIS A 407 -3.00 -9.14 -11.43
CA HIS A 407 -2.63 -10.49 -11.84
C HIS A 407 -3.44 -11.51 -11.05
N ARG A 408 -3.95 -12.53 -11.74
CA ARG A 408 -4.68 -13.63 -11.11
C ARG A 408 -4.20 -14.96 -11.65
N GLN A 409 -3.71 -15.82 -10.76
CA GLN A 409 -3.45 -17.21 -11.12
C GLN A 409 -4.77 -17.97 -11.18
N VAL A 410 -4.96 -18.72 -12.27
CA VAL A 410 -6.11 -19.60 -12.52
C VAL A 410 -5.61 -20.97 -12.99
N ASN A 411 -6.30 -22.02 -12.60
CA ASN A 411 -6.10 -23.35 -13.16
C ASN A 411 -6.89 -23.47 -14.46
N ILE A 412 -6.23 -23.72 -15.60
CA ILE A 412 -6.93 -24.00 -16.85
C ILE A 412 -7.09 -25.51 -17.00
N THR A 413 -8.34 -25.98 -16.99
CA THR A 413 -8.71 -27.40 -17.10
C THR A 413 -9.35 -27.71 -18.45
N GLY A 414 -9.57 -28.99 -18.73
CA GLY A 414 -10.16 -29.48 -19.96
C GLY A 414 -9.20 -30.28 -20.83
N ASP A 415 -9.72 -31.13 -21.70
CA ASP A 415 -8.99 -32.09 -22.52
C ASP A 415 -9.02 -31.74 -24.02
N ASP A 416 -8.28 -32.48 -24.82
CA ASP A 416 -8.26 -32.29 -26.28
C ASP A 416 -9.44 -33.02 -26.96
N SER A 417 -10.42 -33.54 -26.21
CA SER A 417 -11.48 -34.39 -26.77
C SER A 417 -12.40 -33.65 -27.75
N SER A 418 -12.53 -32.33 -27.60
CA SER A 418 -13.24 -31.46 -28.54
C SER A 418 -12.39 -31.02 -29.73
N CYS A 419 -11.11 -31.41 -29.78
CA CYS A 419 -10.17 -31.10 -30.86
C CYS A 419 -10.07 -32.25 -31.87
N THR A 420 -11.17 -32.61 -32.51
CA THR A 420 -11.08 -33.51 -33.67
C THR A 420 -10.51 -32.72 -34.84
N PRO A 421 -9.42 -33.15 -35.51
CA PRO A 421 -9.01 -32.57 -36.77
C PRO A 421 -10.18 -32.71 -37.75
N ALA A 422 -10.56 -31.63 -38.44
CA ALA A 422 -11.47 -31.75 -39.56
C ALA A 422 -10.90 -32.80 -40.52
N PRO A 423 -11.69 -33.80 -40.99
CA PRO A 423 -11.20 -34.75 -41.98
C PRO A 423 -10.65 -33.98 -43.18
N PRO A 424 -9.55 -34.42 -43.80
CA PRO A 424 -9.05 -33.78 -45.00
C PRO A 424 -10.20 -33.72 -46.02
N LYS A 425 -10.47 -32.51 -46.51
CA LYS A 425 -11.46 -32.28 -47.55
C LYS A 425 -11.13 -33.22 -48.72
N PRO A 426 -12.08 -33.99 -49.27
CA PRO A 426 -11.79 -34.88 -50.39
C PRO A 426 -11.15 -34.08 -51.52
N ASP A 427 -10.01 -34.54 -51.99
CA ASP A 427 -9.32 -33.98 -53.14
C ASP A 427 -10.28 -34.06 -54.36
N PRO A 428 -10.66 -32.94 -55.00
CA PRO A 428 -11.54 -32.97 -56.17
C PRO A 428 -10.87 -33.59 -57.41
N THR A 429 -9.58 -33.95 -57.34
CA THR A 429 -8.76 -34.34 -58.50
C THR A 429 -8.30 -35.79 -58.51
N GLY A 430 -9.05 -36.68 -57.85
CA GLY A 430 -8.86 -38.13 -57.91
C GLY A 430 -8.96 -38.67 -59.35
N THR A 431 -7.85 -38.61 -60.08
CA THR A 431 -7.65 -39.34 -61.33
C THR A 431 -7.48 -40.82 -60.96
N PRO A 432 -8.23 -41.76 -61.55
CA PRO A 432 -8.17 -43.15 -61.15
C PRO A 432 -6.80 -43.75 -61.48
N SER A 433 -6.14 -44.29 -60.46
CA SER A 433 -4.93 -45.10 -60.62
C SER A 433 -5.30 -46.44 -61.28
N PRO A 434 -4.49 -46.97 -62.22
CA PRO A 434 -4.84 -48.18 -62.96
C PRO A 434 -4.83 -49.43 -62.06
N ALA A 435 -5.79 -50.32 -62.30
CA ALA A 435 -5.97 -51.56 -61.56
C ALA A 435 -4.72 -52.47 -61.61
N PRO A 436 -4.42 -53.21 -60.53
CA PRO A 436 -3.28 -54.12 -60.52
C PRO A 436 -3.54 -55.33 -61.43
N VAL A 437 -2.62 -55.57 -62.35
CA VAL A 437 -2.59 -56.78 -63.20
C VAL A 437 -2.23 -57.99 -62.32
N ARG A 438 -3.09 -59.01 -62.31
CA ARG A 438 -2.82 -60.30 -61.66
C ARG A 438 -1.71 -61.06 -62.40
N PRO A 439 -0.68 -61.57 -61.72
CA PRO A 439 0.29 -62.49 -62.33
C PRO A 439 -0.38 -63.83 -62.68
N GLY A 440 -0.20 -64.29 -63.92
CA GLY A 440 -0.69 -65.59 -64.39
C GLY A 440 0.11 -66.77 -63.83
N LEU A 441 -0.59 -67.89 -63.58
CA LEU A 441 -0.01 -69.17 -63.17
C LEU A 441 0.94 -69.75 -64.23
N PRO A 442 2.05 -70.41 -63.84
CA PRO A 442 2.93 -71.11 -64.76
C PRO A 442 2.28 -72.41 -65.27
N ARG A 443 2.42 -72.65 -66.58
CA ARG A 443 2.02 -73.90 -67.26
C ARG A 443 3.03 -75.02 -66.95
N THR A 444 2.51 -76.22 -66.70
CA THR A 444 3.27 -77.47 -66.59
C THR A 444 3.45 -78.15 -67.95
N GLY A 445 4.64 -78.71 -68.21
CA GLY A 445 5.02 -79.56 -69.34
C GLY A 445 6.20 -78.95 -70.13
N SER A 446 7.37 -79.59 -70.28
CA SER A 446 7.74 -81.00 -70.33
C SER A 446 9.09 -81.28 -69.66
#